data_AF-A0A536HNF9-F1
#
_entry.id   AF-A0A536HNF9-F1
#
_cell.length_a   1.000
_cell.length_b   1.000
_cell.length_c   1.000
_cell.angle_alpha   90.00
_cell.angle_beta   90.00
_cell.angle_gamma   90.00
#
_symmetry.space_group_name_H-M   'P 1'
#
loop_
_entity.id
_entity.type
_entity.pdbx_description
1 polymer ?
#
loop_
_entity_poly.entity_id
_entity_poly.type
_entity_poly.pdbx_seq_one_letter_code
_entity_poly.pdbx_strand_id
1 'polypeptide(L)'
;MRPRANSAAVLAALVLGLFWCVEGIDVNAPQLDRVVLLLAGLGLAWAALRGTPFVAGSAAYYAVLVAASERLHRQPLPDGSDVMRATAESLDVVFAGGNPYTHVLQSTVPVGSPFVYPPGELAWYAVPYALFGDITRVDTWAGIGIVAAIALAGLRIGMANVALPAMLYASWGAAGFRAIDGQNDVSGSLLVVLAIVALVFADRDDRWSRGALVLSAVCFGWAIAFKQFALLVLPPVVRYLAVRGADWRRHALIVGVVVAAFILPFFVRDPGAFIEKQIAALTFHDEIWGANILNTLAQYGDPTPLVALFAVISLAGTLGLVALVARWRVPTLGAAALAGAGIVMVPLLLARWTTQPYYVYVGAIAACGVALLASRIGRE
;
A
#
# COMPACT_ATOMS: atom_id res chain seq x y z
N MET A 1 14.55 -26.19 24.18
CA MET A 1 14.14 -24.78 24.36
C MET A 1 14.22 -24.09 23.01
N ARG A 2 13.07 -23.78 22.37
CA ARG A 2 13.04 -22.97 21.13
C ARG A 2 13.28 -21.49 21.47
N PRO A 3 13.92 -20.70 20.58
CA PRO A 3 14.67 -19.51 20.96
C PRO A 3 13.80 -18.31 21.38
N ARG A 4 14.31 -17.54 22.35
CA ARG A 4 13.82 -16.26 22.90
C ARG A 4 13.63 -15.13 21.87
N ALA A 5 14.09 -15.29 20.63
CA ALA A 5 14.08 -14.24 19.60
C ALA A 5 12.66 -13.73 19.26
N ASN A 6 11.66 -14.61 19.29
CA ASN A 6 10.26 -14.24 19.02
C ASN A 6 9.64 -13.37 20.13
N SER A 7 10.19 -13.41 21.34
CA SER A 7 9.72 -12.56 22.45
C SER A 7 10.17 -11.11 22.31
N ALA A 8 11.35 -10.86 21.72
CA ALA A 8 11.87 -9.49 21.56
C ALA A 8 11.05 -8.67 20.55
N ALA A 9 10.70 -9.26 19.39
CA ALA A 9 9.87 -8.58 18.39
C ALA A 9 8.45 -8.27 18.93
N VAL A 10 7.86 -9.22 19.66
CA VAL A 10 6.55 -9.02 20.31
C VAL A 10 6.63 -7.92 21.37
N LEU A 11 7.66 -7.92 22.23
CA LEU A 11 7.86 -6.87 23.21
C LEU A 11 8.10 -5.50 22.54
N ALA A 12 8.91 -5.44 21.48
CA ALA A 12 9.13 -4.20 20.72
C ALA A 12 7.83 -3.67 20.11
N ALA A 13 6.97 -4.55 19.56
CA ALA A 13 5.65 -4.17 19.07
C ALA A 13 4.78 -3.59 20.20
N LEU A 14 4.76 -4.23 21.36
CA LEU A 14 3.99 -3.74 22.50
C LEU A 14 4.50 -2.39 23.00
N VAL A 15 5.83 -2.22 23.11
CA VAL A 15 6.47 -0.96 23.48
C VAL A 15 6.10 0.14 22.49
N LEU A 16 6.16 -0.10 21.19
CA LEU A 16 5.74 0.89 20.18
C LEU A 16 4.26 1.30 20.34
N GLY A 17 3.37 0.34 20.55
CA GLY A 17 1.96 0.65 20.82
C GLY A 17 1.74 1.43 22.11
N LEU A 18 2.54 1.16 23.16
CA LEU A 18 2.52 1.93 24.40
C LEU A 18 3.00 3.37 24.19
N PHE A 19 4.12 3.57 23.48
CA PHE A 19 4.62 4.90 23.14
C PHE A 19 3.60 5.69 22.33
N TRP A 20 2.97 5.06 21.34
CA TRP A 20 1.89 5.69 20.57
C TRP A 20 0.71 6.11 21.46
N CYS A 21 0.30 5.26 22.41
CA CYS A 21 -0.78 5.62 23.35
C CYS A 21 -0.39 6.82 24.20
N VAL A 22 0.85 6.88 24.69
CA VAL A 22 1.33 7.99 25.55
C VAL A 22 1.49 9.29 24.77
N GLU A 23 2.14 9.24 23.61
CA GLU A 23 2.34 10.41 22.73
C GLU A 23 1.00 11.02 22.30
N GLY A 24 0.00 10.15 22.09
CA GLY A 24 -1.28 10.53 21.57
C GLY A 24 -2.32 11.00 22.59
N ILE A 25 -2.08 10.92 23.89
CA ILE A 25 -3.06 11.39 24.88
C ILE A 25 -3.14 12.92 24.80
N ASP A 26 -4.28 13.44 24.32
CA ASP A 26 -4.60 14.86 24.42
C ASP A 26 -4.85 15.20 25.90
N VAL A 27 -3.99 16.07 26.44
CA VAL A 27 -4.06 16.52 27.84
C VAL A 27 -5.37 17.27 28.11
N ASN A 28 -6.00 17.85 27.08
CA ASN A 28 -7.22 18.63 27.18
C ASN A 28 -8.49 17.82 26.87
N ALA A 29 -8.37 16.64 26.28
CA ALA A 29 -9.50 15.79 25.89
C ALA A 29 -9.19 14.31 26.14
N PRO A 30 -9.68 13.71 27.23
CA PRO A 30 -9.40 12.30 27.53
C PRO A 30 -9.97 11.37 26.45
N GLN A 31 -9.09 10.65 25.77
CA GLN A 31 -9.44 9.63 24.77
C GLN A 31 -9.53 8.26 25.44
N LEU A 32 -10.75 7.86 25.83
CA LEU A 32 -11.02 6.63 26.59
C LEU A 32 -10.42 5.39 25.92
N ASP A 33 -10.54 5.29 24.60
CA ASP A 33 -10.02 4.18 23.83
C ASP A 33 -8.49 4.08 23.91
N ARG A 34 -7.75 5.19 23.86
CA ARG A 34 -6.29 5.20 24.04
C ARG A 34 -5.88 4.77 25.44
N VAL A 35 -6.63 5.15 26.47
CA VAL A 35 -6.40 4.67 27.85
C VAL A 35 -6.63 3.16 27.95
N VAL A 36 -7.72 2.65 27.36
CA VAL A 36 -8.01 1.20 27.31
C VAL A 36 -6.90 0.47 26.56
N LEU A 37 -6.44 0.99 25.43
CA LEU A 37 -5.34 0.41 24.65
C LEU A 37 -4.02 0.45 25.41
N LEU A 38 -3.72 1.53 26.14
CA LEU A 38 -2.55 1.62 27.02
C LEU A 38 -2.56 0.51 28.08
N LEU A 39 -3.68 0.35 28.79
CA LEU A 39 -3.84 -0.69 29.82
C LEU A 39 -3.75 -2.10 29.22
N ALA A 40 -4.37 -2.33 28.06
CA ALA A 40 -4.26 -3.58 27.33
C ALA A 40 -2.81 -3.87 26.92
N GLY A 41 -2.10 -2.88 26.38
CA GLY A 41 -0.69 -2.97 26.01
C GLY A 41 0.20 -3.32 27.20
N LEU A 42 -0.04 -2.71 28.38
CA LEU A 42 0.69 -3.00 29.61
C LEU A 42 0.43 -4.43 30.09
N GLY A 43 -0.83 -4.87 30.07
CA GLY A 43 -1.21 -6.24 30.40
C GLY A 43 -0.57 -7.27 29.46
N LEU A 44 -0.53 -6.97 28.16
CA LEU A 44 0.13 -7.82 27.16
C LEU A 44 1.65 -7.83 27.35
N ALA A 45 2.28 -6.69 27.66
CA ALA A 45 3.72 -6.62 27.92
C ALA A 45 4.10 -7.44 29.16
N TRP A 46 3.31 -7.34 30.22
CA TRP A 46 3.46 -8.17 31.41
C TRP A 46 3.30 -9.67 31.09
N ALA A 47 2.27 -10.04 30.32
CA ALA A 47 2.05 -11.41 29.89
C ALA A 47 3.20 -11.94 29.01
N ALA A 48 3.78 -11.10 28.15
CA ALA A 48 4.95 -11.43 27.33
C ALA A 48 6.17 -11.75 28.20
N LEU A 49 6.44 -10.92 29.22
CA LEU A 49 7.55 -11.13 30.17
C LEU A 49 7.38 -12.42 30.97
N ARG A 50 6.15 -12.85 31.22
CA ARG A 50 5.83 -14.15 31.85
C ARG A 50 5.88 -15.34 30.89
N GLY A 51 6.17 -15.14 29.60
CA GLY A 51 6.25 -16.22 28.61
C GLY A 51 4.89 -16.80 28.23
N THR A 52 3.82 -16.01 28.30
CA THR A 52 2.45 -16.48 28.05
C THR A 52 2.25 -16.79 26.55
N PRO A 53 1.67 -17.95 26.17
CA PRO A 53 1.73 -18.45 24.79
C PRO A 53 0.88 -17.68 23.77
N PHE A 54 -0.18 -16.99 24.19
CA PHE A 54 -1.10 -16.28 23.26
C PHE A 54 -0.65 -14.85 22.91
N VAL A 55 0.41 -14.34 23.56
CA VAL A 55 0.73 -12.90 23.51
C VAL A 55 1.14 -12.43 22.13
N ALA A 56 1.82 -13.27 21.35
CA ALA A 56 2.15 -12.94 19.96
C ALA A 56 0.90 -12.71 19.10
N GLY A 57 -0.14 -13.53 19.29
CA GLY A 57 -1.43 -13.35 18.63
C GLY A 57 -2.09 -12.05 19.04
N SER A 58 -2.21 -11.84 20.36
CA SER A 58 -2.81 -10.64 20.93
C SER A 58 -2.07 -9.36 20.54
N ALA A 59 -0.74 -9.36 20.42
CA ALA A 59 0.03 -8.20 19.99
C ALA A 59 -0.26 -7.79 18.54
N ALA A 60 -0.48 -8.76 17.64
CA ALA A 60 -0.88 -8.45 16.27
C ALA A 60 -2.32 -7.89 16.19
N TYR A 61 -3.26 -8.46 16.96
CA TYR A 61 -4.62 -7.89 17.05
C TYR A 61 -4.63 -6.51 17.72
N TYR A 62 -3.78 -6.31 18.72
CA TYR A 62 -3.59 -5.02 19.36
C TYR A 62 -3.12 -3.94 18.35
N ALA A 63 -2.23 -4.28 17.42
CA ALA A 63 -1.86 -3.37 16.33
C ALA A 63 -3.05 -2.95 15.46
N VAL A 64 -4.00 -3.86 15.17
CA VAL A 64 -5.22 -3.52 14.43
C VAL A 64 -6.08 -2.54 15.21
N LEU A 65 -6.22 -2.71 16.52
CA LEU A 65 -6.97 -1.79 17.37
C LEU A 65 -6.31 -0.41 17.46
N VAL A 66 -4.98 -0.37 17.57
CA VAL A 66 -4.19 0.88 17.50
C VAL A 66 -4.43 1.57 16.14
N ALA A 67 -4.37 0.81 15.03
CA ALA A 67 -4.59 1.35 13.70
C ALA A 67 -6.01 1.92 13.53
N ALA A 68 -7.01 1.24 14.10
CA ALA A 68 -8.40 1.69 14.09
C ALA A 68 -8.60 2.95 14.93
N SER A 69 -8.09 2.97 16.17
CA SER A 69 -8.15 4.16 17.03
C SER A 69 -7.48 5.35 16.35
N GLU A 70 -6.27 5.18 15.82
CA GLU A 70 -5.50 6.24 15.15
C GLU A 70 -6.23 6.84 13.94
N ARG A 71 -6.91 6.02 13.14
CA ARG A 71 -7.51 6.45 11.87
C ARG A 71 -8.95 6.95 12.04
N LEU A 72 -9.74 6.30 12.90
CA LEU A 72 -11.15 6.66 13.09
C LEU A 72 -11.33 7.96 13.88
N HIS A 73 -10.41 8.30 14.79
CA HIS A 73 -10.48 9.56 15.55
C HIS A 73 -10.14 10.79 14.71
N ARG A 74 -9.38 10.61 13.63
CA ARG A 74 -9.01 11.71 12.76
C ARG A 74 -10.20 12.08 11.87
N GLN A 75 -10.40 13.37 11.64
CA GLN A 75 -11.43 13.85 10.71
C GLN A 75 -10.83 14.02 9.31
N PRO A 76 -11.58 13.67 8.23
CA PRO A 76 -11.12 13.93 6.87
C PRO A 76 -10.77 15.40 6.71
N LEU A 77 -9.67 15.69 6.04
CA LEU A 77 -9.22 17.06 5.84
C LEU A 77 -10.01 17.69 4.69
N PRO A 78 -10.80 18.75 4.93
CA PRO A 78 -11.58 19.39 3.88
C PRO A 78 -10.70 19.99 2.77
N ASP A 79 -9.57 20.58 3.18
CA ASP A 79 -8.56 21.18 2.29
C ASP A 79 -7.37 20.25 2.05
N GLY A 80 -7.59 18.94 2.14
CA GLY A 80 -6.61 17.92 1.79
C GLY A 80 -6.37 17.85 0.28
N SER A 81 -5.87 16.70 -0.16
CA SER A 81 -5.76 16.39 -1.58
C SER A 81 -7.13 16.42 -2.25
N ASP A 82 -7.15 16.92 -3.48
CA ASP A 82 -8.31 16.95 -4.37
C ASP A 82 -8.63 15.59 -5.02
N VAL A 83 -7.77 14.57 -4.87
CA VAL A 83 -7.92 13.26 -5.51
C VAL A 83 -9.27 12.61 -5.21
N MET A 84 -9.71 12.55 -3.95
CA MET A 84 -11.03 11.99 -3.63
C MET A 84 -12.18 12.80 -4.24
N ARG A 85 -12.04 14.13 -4.37
CA ARG A 85 -13.07 14.97 -5.00
C ARG A 85 -13.10 14.74 -6.52
N ALA A 86 -11.92 14.67 -7.14
CA ALA A 86 -11.76 14.34 -8.56
C ALA A 86 -12.31 12.95 -8.89
N THR A 87 -12.08 11.96 -8.01
CA THR A 87 -12.59 10.60 -8.15
C THR A 87 -14.11 10.55 -7.98
N ALA A 88 -14.69 11.30 -7.02
CA ALA A 88 -16.14 11.41 -6.86
C ALA A 88 -16.80 12.05 -8.10
N GLU A 89 -16.26 13.16 -8.60
CA GLU A 89 -16.74 13.81 -9.83
C GLU A 89 -16.59 12.88 -11.05
N SER A 90 -15.51 12.12 -11.13
CA SER A 90 -15.31 11.14 -12.20
C SER A 90 -16.30 9.97 -12.13
N LEU A 91 -16.70 9.57 -10.92
CA LEU A 91 -17.75 8.57 -10.71
C LEU A 91 -19.11 9.10 -11.17
N ASP A 92 -19.44 10.35 -10.86
CA ASP A 92 -20.65 11.02 -11.38
C ASP A 92 -20.70 10.98 -12.91
N VAL A 93 -19.59 11.32 -13.57
CA VAL A 93 -19.46 11.26 -15.03
C VAL A 93 -19.68 9.83 -15.54
N VAL A 94 -19.06 8.82 -14.92
CA VAL A 94 -19.23 7.42 -15.32
C VAL A 94 -20.66 6.94 -15.13
N PHE A 95 -21.30 7.24 -13.99
CA PHE A 95 -22.68 6.85 -13.70
C PHE A 95 -23.69 7.55 -14.61
N ALA A 96 -23.39 8.76 -15.09
CA ALA A 96 -24.15 9.44 -16.14
C ALA A 96 -23.89 8.89 -17.55
N GLY A 97 -23.05 7.85 -17.69
CA GLY A 97 -22.68 7.24 -18.96
C GLY A 97 -21.63 8.03 -19.75
N GLY A 98 -20.95 9.00 -19.12
CA GLY A 98 -19.85 9.79 -19.69
C GLY A 98 -18.49 9.10 -19.66
N ASN A 99 -17.45 9.80 -20.13
CA ASN A 99 -16.05 9.35 -20.07
C ASN A 99 -15.24 10.32 -19.18
N PRO A 100 -14.70 9.89 -18.03
CA PRO A 100 -13.96 10.77 -17.14
C PRO A 100 -12.66 11.31 -17.76
N TYR A 101 -12.09 10.60 -18.76
CA TYR A 101 -10.85 11.02 -19.43
C TYR A 101 -11.03 12.16 -20.43
N THR A 102 -12.27 12.49 -20.80
CA THR A 102 -12.60 13.66 -21.65
C THR A 102 -13.27 14.78 -20.85
N HIS A 103 -13.51 14.56 -19.55
CA HIS A 103 -14.23 15.49 -18.69
C HIS A 103 -13.27 16.51 -18.07
N VAL A 104 -13.70 17.78 -18.00
CA VAL A 104 -12.93 18.86 -17.38
C VAL A 104 -13.31 18.92 -15.91
N LEU A 105 -12.46 18.36 -15.05
CA LEU A 105 -12.73 18.27 -13.61
C LEU A 105 -12.78 19.65 -12.96
N GLN A 106 -13.89 19.94 -12.29
CA GLN A 106 -14.08 21.20 -11.55
C GLN A 106 -13.59 21.11 -10.11
N SER A 107 -13.46 19.89 -9.59
CA SER A 107 -13.05 19.62 -8.21
C SER A 107 -11.54 19.66 -7.97
N THR A 108 -10.72 19.69 -9.02
CA THR A 108 -9.26 19.64 -8.92
C THR A 108 -8.63 20.99 -8.57
N VAL A 109 -7.38 20.97 -8.09
CA VAL A 109 -6.55 22.14 -7.80
C VAL A 109 -5.21 21.99 -8.54
N PRO A 110 -4.98 22.74 -9.63
CA PRO A 110 -5.87 23.73 -10.24
C PRO A 110 -7.10 23.10 -10.92
N VAL A 111 -8.15 23.90 -11.09
CA VAL A 111 -9.37 23.50 -11.81
C VAL A 111 -9.04 23.13 -13.25
N GLY A 112 -9.66 22.06 -13.75
CA GLY A 112 -9.44 21.53 -15.10
C GLY A 112 -8.26 20.56 -15.20
N SER A 113 -7.69 20.13 -14.08
CA SER A 113 -6.63 19.10 -14.08
C SER A 113 -7.19 17.77 -14.61
N PRO A 114 -6.37 16.98 -15.32
CA PRO A 114 -6.82 15.72 -15.91
C PRO A 114 -7.12 14.65 -14.85
N PHE A 115 -8.09 13.77 -15.12
CA PHE A 115 -8.21 12.50 -14.39
C PHE A 115 -7.09 11.54 -14.87
N VAL A 116 -6.00 11.46 -14.09
CA VAL A 116 -4.77 10.73 -14.48
C VAL A 116 -4.71 9.28 -14.00
N TYR A 117 -5.74 8.82 -13.28
CA TYR A 117 -5.72 7.51 -12.66
C TYR A 117 -6.32 6.43 -13.56
N PRO A 118 -5.81 5.18 -13.51
CA PRO A 118 -6.40 4.10 -14.27
C PRO A 118 -7.76 3.64 -13.70
N PRO A 119 -8.63 3.00 -14.51
CA PRO A 119 -10.04 2.85 -14.16
C PRO A 119 -10.36 1.90 -13.00
N GLY A 120 -9.40 1.06 -12.59
CA GLY A 120 -9.53 0.23 -11.39
C GLY A 120 -9.69 1.07 -10.13
N GLU A 121 -9.22 2.32 -10.13
CA GLU A 121 -9.53 3.28 -9.05
C GLU A 121 -11.03 3.55 -8.94
N LEU A 122 -11.66 3.91 -10.06
CA LEU A 122 -13.10 4.18 -10.09
C LEU A 122 -13.88 2.96 -9.59
N ALA A 123 -13.49 1.76 -10.02
CA ALA A 123 -14.14 0.54 -9.56
C ALA A 123 -13.99 0.28 -8.05
N TRP A 124 -12.87 0.65 -7.44
CA TRP A 124 -12.65 0.51 -5.99
C TRP A 124 -13.57 1.43 -5.19
N TYR A 125 -13.73 2.67 -5.64
CA TYR A 125 -14.56 3.67 -4.96
C TYR A 125 -16.04 3.63 -5.37
N ALA A 126 -16.41 2.94 -6.46
CA ALA A 126 -17.78 2.89 -6.97
C ALA A 126 -18.79 2.33 -5.96
N VAL A 127 -18.44 1.27 -5.23
CA VAL A 127 -19.34 0.65 -4.24
C VAL A 127 -19.63 1.59 -3.06
N PRO A 128 -18.62 2.12 -2.33
CA PRO A 128 -18.89 3.06 -1.24
C PRO A 128 -19.59 4.33 -1.73
N TYR A 129 -19.23 4.84 -2.92
CA TYR A 129 -19.92 5.97 -3.52
C TYR A 129 -21.41 5.69 -3.78
N ALA A 130 -21.74 4.54 -4.40
CA ALA A 130 -23.12 4.20 -4.72
C ALA A 130 -23.98 3.93 -3.47
N LEU A 131 -23.38 3.40 -2.40
CA LEU A 131 -24.11 3.07 -1.17
C LEU A 131 -24.25 4.25 -0.21
N PHE A 132 -23.27 5.14 -0.15
CA PHE A 132 -23.18 6.17 0.89
C PHE A 132 -23.06 7.60 0.36
N GLY A 133 -22.80 7.79 -0.95
CA GLY A 133 -22.53 9.10 -1.54
C GLY A 133 -21.22 9.74 -1.07
N ASP A 134 -20.37 8.99 -0.35
CA ASP A 134 -19.14 9.48 0.26
C ASP A 134 -18.05 8.42 0.20
N ILE A 135 -16.86 8.84 -0.25
CA ILE A 135 -15.65 8.01 -0.36
C ILE A 135 -14.49 8.51 0.50
N THR A 136 -14.66 9.61 1.23
CA THR A 136 -13.59 10.27 2.00
C THR A 136 -12.99 9.39 3.10
N ARG A 137 -13.76 8.42 3.60
CA ARG A 137 -13.33 7.46 4.63
C ARG A 137 -12.81 6.14 4.08
N VAL A 138 -12.81 5.92 2.77
CA VAL A 138 -12.39 4.63 2.20
C VAL A 138 -10.91 4.34 2.49
N ASP A 139 -10.04 5.34 2.39
CA ASP A 139 -8.61 5.20 2.71
C ASP A 139 -8.36 5.00 4.22
N THR A 140 -9.27 5.48 5.08
CA THR A 140 -9.26 5.20 6.53
C THR A 140 -9.43 3.71 6.77
N TRP A 141 -10.44 3.11 6.14
CA TRP A 141 -10.69 1.67 6.22
C TRP A 141 -9.59 0.87 5.53
N ALA A 142 -9.05 1.36 4.41
CA ALA A 142 -7.95 0.70 3.73
C ALA A 142 -6.70 0.61 4.62
N GLY A 143 -6.38 1.68 5.36
CA GLY A 143 -5.26 1.71 6.30
C GLY A 143 -5.40 0.71 7.45
N ILE A 144 -6.61 0.55 7.98
CA ILE A 144 -6.93 -0.48 8.98
C ILE A 144 -6.81 -1.87 8.33
N GLY A 145 -7.34 -2.02 7.12
CA GLY A 145 -7.28 -3.24 6.33
C GLY A 145 -5.86 -3.73 6.07
N ILE A 146 -4.89 -2.83 5.84
CA ILE A 146 -3.48 -3.17 5.65
C ILE A 146 -2.92 -3.86 6.91
N VAL A 147 -3.14 -3.26 8.07
CA VAL A 147 -2.67 -3.82 9.35
C VAL A 147 -3.35 -5.16 9.64
N ALA A 148 -4.66 -5.26 9.38
CA ALA A 148 -5.41 -6.50 9.52
C ALA A 148 -4.91 -7.60 8.58
N ALA A 149 -4.59 -7.27 7.31
CA ALA A 149 -4.04 -8.21 6.35
C ALA A 149 -2.65 -8.72 6.76
N ILE A 150 -1.77 -7.82 7.23
CA ILE A 150 -0.45 -8.21 7.77
C ILE A 150 -0.63 -9.13 8.99
N ALA A 151 -1.53 -8.79 9.91
CA ALA A 151 -1.83 -9.63 11.08
C ALA A 151 -2.38 -11.02 10.66
N LEU A 152 -3.24 -11.06 9.64
CA LEU A 152 -3.83 -12.29 9.11
C LEU A 152 -2.78 -13.25 8.54
N ALA A 153 -1.72 -12.74 7.89
CA ALA A 153 -0.61 -13.56 7.43
C ALA A 153 0.05 -14.36 8.59
N GLY A 154 0.01 -13.82 9.81
CA GLY A 154 0.52 -14.45 11.03
C GLY A 154 -0.14 -15.79 11.35
N LEU A 155 -1.37 -16.04 10.89
CA LEU A 155 -2.03 -17.34 11.03
C LEU A 155 -1.29 -18.47 10.29
N ARG A 156 -0.51 -18.12 9.26
CA ARG A 156 0.26 -19.07 8.45
C ARG A 156 1.75 -19.04 8.74
N ILE A 157 2.32 -17.86 8.96
CA ILE A 157 3.76 -17.70 9.16
C ILE A 157 4.17 -17.48 10.62
N GLY A 158 3.21 -17.50 11.55
CA GLY A 158 3.42 -17.29 12.98
C GLY A 158 3.19 -15.84 13.41
N MET A 159 2.35 -15.66 14.44
CA MET A 159 1.92 -14.32 14.89
C MET A 159 3.07 -13.43 15.39
N ALA A 160 4.17 -14.02 15.89
CA ALA A 160 5.32 -13.25 16.36
C ALA A 160 6.03 -12.51 15.21
N ASN A 161 6.00 -13.06 13.99
CA ASN A 161 6.66 -12.46 12.82
C ASN A 161 5.91 -11.22 12.31
N VAL A 162 4.60 -11.13 12.57
CA VAL A 162 3.75 -10.05 12.06
C VAL A 162 3.49 -8.95 13.08
N ALA A 163 3.67 -9.22 14.38
CA ALA A 163 3.36 -8.27 15.45
C ALA A 163 4.10 -6.93 15.30
N LEU A 164 5.42 -6.96 15.12
CA LEU A 164 6.22 -5.74 14.99
C LEU A 164 5.94 -4.97 13.69
N PRO A 165 5.95 -5.59 12.49
CA PRO A 165 5.67 -4.86 11.27
C PRO A 165 4.23 -4.32 11.20
N ALA A 166 3.24 -5.06 11.72
CA ALA A 166 1.87 -4.58 11.84
C ALA A 166 1.80 -3.35 12.75
N MET A 167 2.46 -3.38 13.92
CA MET A 167 2.49 -2.24 14.83
C MET A 167 3.21 -1.05 14.22
N LEU A 168 4.36 -1.24 13.57
CA LEU A 168 5.10 -0.15 12.93
C LEU A 168 4.23 0.62 11.93
N TYR A 169 3.44 -0.07 11.10
CA TYR A 169 2.52 0.60 10.18
C TYR A 169 1.28 1.17 10.87
N ALA A 170 0.79 0.51 11.93
CA ALA A 170 -0.34 0.96 12.71
C ALA A 170 -0.07 2.29 13.42
N SER A 171 1.09 2.41 14.07
CA SER A 171 1.52 3.55 14.88
C SER A 171 2.25 4.64 14.08
N TRP A 172 2.49 4.44 12.78
CA TRP A 172 3.16 5.44 11.96
C TRP A 172 2.20 6.61 11.68
N GLY A 173 2.41 7.74 12.37
CA GLY A 173 1.54 8.92 12.28
C GLY A 173 1.33 9.43 10.85
N ALA A 174 2.34 9.33 9.98
CA ALA A 174 2.18 9.67 8.56
C ALA A 174 1.19 8.72 7.86
N ALA A 175 1.25 7.41 8.10
CA ALA A 175 0.27 6.47 7.56
C ALA A 175 -1.14 6.66 8.13
N GLY A 176 -1.27 7.17 9.35
CA GLY A 176 -2.54 7.59 9.93
C GLY A 176 -3.10 8.84 9.26
N PHE A 177 -2.26 9.88 9.09
CA PHE A 177 -2.64 11.15 8.46
C PHE A 177 -2.97 10.99 6.98
N ARG A 178 -2.18 10.20 6.22
CA ARG A 178 -2.43 9.97 4.79
C ARG A 178 -3.60 9.01 4.50
N ALA A 179 -4.24 8.47 5.54
CA ALA A 179 -5.47 7.70 5.41
C ALA A 179 -6.75 8.56 5.48
N ILE A 180 -6.61 9.88 5.68
CA ILE A 180 -7.72 10.83 5.83
C ILE A 180 -7.53 12.14 5.04
N ASP A 181 -6.43 12.28 4.31
CA ASP A 181 -6.05 13.54 3.65
C ASP A 181 -6.59 13.65 2.22
N GLY A 182 -7.51 12.78 1.81
CA GLY A 182 -8.15 12.82 0.50
C GLY A 182 -7.32 12.24 -0.65
N GLN A 183 -6.25 11.47 -0.37
CA GLN A 183 -5.51 10.69 -1.37
C GLN A 183 -6.05 9.26 -1.53
N ASN A 184 -5.45 8.51 -2.46
CA ASN A 184 -5.82 7.13 -2.81
C ASN A 184 -4.70 6.11 -2.60
N ASP A 185 -3.54 6.53 -2.08
CA ASP A 185 -2.34 5.71 -1.90
C ASP A 185 -2.52 4.57 -0.90
N VAL A 186 -3.32 4.80 0.15
CA VAL A 186 -3.55 3.78 1.17
C VAL A 186 -4.45 2.68 0.60
N SER A 187 -5.46 3.06 -0.17
CA SER A 187 -6.29 2.11 -0.94
C SER A 187 -5.48 1.31 -1.97
N GLY A 188 -4.65 1.98 -2.76
CA GLY A 188 -3.80 1.31 -3.75
C GLY A 188 -2.82 0.31 -3.11
N SER A 189 -2.22 0.68 -1.98
CA SER A 189 -1.29 -0.22 -1.27
C SER A 189 -2.00 -1.38 -0.57
N LEU A 190 -3.24 -1.20 -0.10
CA LEU A 190 -4.04 -2.31 0.42
C LEU A 190 -4.21 -3.41 -0.61
N LEU A 191 -4.53 -3.09 -1.87
CA LEU A 191 -4.68 -4.10 -2.93
C LEU A 191 -3.39 -4.91 -3.12
N VAL A 192 -2.22 -4.26 -3.09
CA VAL A 192 -0.92 -4.93 -3.16
C VAL A 192 -0.65 -5.81 -1.94
N VAL A 193 -0.93 -5.30 -0.73
CA VAL A 193 -0.75 -6.06 0.52
C VAL A 193 -1.68 -7.28 0.54
N LEU A 194 -2.95 -7.14 0.16
CA LEU A 194 -3.88 -8.27 0.03
C LEU A 194 -3.38 -9.29 -0.98
N ALA A 195 -2.82 -8.83 -2.11
CA ALA A 195 -2.28 -9.72 -3.12
C ALA A 195 -1.08 -10.53 -2.61
N ILE A 196 -0.18 -9.90 -1.84
CA ILE A 196 0.98 -10.56 -1.23
C ILE A 196 0.53 -11.51 -0.10
N VAL A 197 -0.36 -11.06 0.79
CA VAL A 197 -0.88 -11.87 1.90
C VAL A 197 -1.61 -13.09 1.36
N ALA A 198 -2.39 -12.97 0.28
CA ALA A 198 -3.05 -14.12 -0.35
C ALA A 198 -2.03 -15.19 -0.80
N LEU A 199 -0.84 -14.81 -1.28
CA LEU A 199 0.20 -15.79 -1.65
C LEU A 199 0.74 -16.58 -0.46
N VAL A 200 0.69 -16.03 0.76
CA VAL A 200 1.03 -16.77 1.98
C VAL A 200 0.13 -17.99 2.17
N PHE A 201 -1.12 -17.89 1.73
CA PHE A 201 -2.10 -18.98 1.78
C PHE A 201 -2.06 -19.87 0.52
N ALA A 202 -1.38 -19.45 -0.55
CA ALA A 202 -1.27 -20.19 -1.80
C ALA A 202 -0.16 -21.27 -1.80
N ASP A 203 0.81 -21.23 -0.88
CA ASP A 203 2.01 -22.09 -0.92
C ASP A 203 1.82 -23.52 -0.36
N ARG A 204 0.61 -23.94 0.03
CA ARG A 204 0.35 -25.31 0.52
C ARG A 204 -0.49 -26.11 -0.48
N ASP A 205 -0.27 -27.43 -0.55
CA ASP A 205 -1.15 -28.37 -1.27
C ASP A 205 -2.51 -28.55 -0.55
N ASP A 206 -3.17 -27.44 -0.19
CA ASP A 206 -4.49 -27.42 0.41
C ASP A 206 -5.56 -27.04 -0.63
N ARG A 207 -6.82 -27.37 -0.35
CA ARG A 207 -7.96 -27.08 -1.24
C ARG A 207 -8.14 -25.59 -1.55
N TRP A 208 -7.54 -24.71 -0.75
CA TRP A 208 -7.70 -23.26 -0.83
C TRP A 208 -6.57 -22.57 -1.58
N SER A 209 -5.43 -23.24 -1.78
CA SER A 209 -4.23 -22.67 -2.40
C SER A 209 -4.48 -22.12 -3.80
N ARG A 210 -5.21 -22.86 -4.64
CA ARG A 210 -5.58 -22.38 -5.98
C ARG A 210 -6.43 -21.11 -5.91
N GLY A 211 -7.39 -21.07 -4.98
CA GLY A 211 -8.22 -19.89 -4.74
C GLY A 211 -7.39 -18.69 -4.27
N ALA A 212 -6.44 -18.92 -3.37
CA ALA A 212 -5.54 -17.89 -2.86
C ALA A 212 -4.59 -17.35 -3.93
N LEU A 213 -4.09 -18.22 -4.84
CA LEU A 213 -3.29 -17.80 -5.99
C LEU A 213 -4.10 -16.93 -6.96
N VAL A 214 -5.34 -17.32 -7.25
CA VAL A 214 -6.26 -16.53 -8.10
C VAL A 214 -6.59 -15.20 -7.43
N LEU A 215 -6.92 -15.19 -6.14
CA LEU A 215 -7.19 -13.97 -5.38
C LEU A 215 -5.98 -13.04 -5.41
N SER A 216 -4.77 -13.57 -5.21
CA SER A 216 -3.54 -12.79 -5.35
C SER A 216 -3.42 -12.14 -6.73
N ALA A 217 -3.62 -12.92 -7.79
CA ALA A 217 -3.53 -12.42 -9.16
C ALA A 217 -4.60 -11.35 -9.46
N VAL A 218 -5.83 -11.54 -8.97
CA VAL A 218 -6.92 -10.56 -9.10
C VAL A 218 -6.58 -9.26 -8.37
N CYS A 219 -6.13 -9.35 -7.10
CA CYS A 219 -5.74 -8.17 -6.34
C CYS A 219 -4.54 -7.43 -6.96
N PHE A 220 -3.55 -8.15 -7.51
CA PHE A 220 -2.43 -7.52 -8.24
C PHE A 220 -2.89 -6.85 -9.53
N GLY A 221 -3.75 -7.51 -10.31
CA GLY A 221 -4.30 -6.93 -11.53
C GLY A 221 -5.13 -5.68 -11.25
N TRP A 222 -5.95 -5.73 -10.20
CA TRP A 222 -6.70 -4.55 -9.74
C TRP A 222 -5.75 -3.46 -9.24
N ALA A 223 -4.72 -3.79 -8.44
CA ALA A 223 -3.74 -2.82 -7.97
C ALA A 223 -3.05 -2.07 -9.13
N ILE A 224 -2.69 -2.77 -10.21
CA ILE A 224 -2.10 -2.17 -11.43
C ILE A 224 -3.11 -1.27 -12.15
N ALA A 225 -4.36 -1.72 -12.27
CA ALA A 225 -5.45 -0.93 -12.83
C ALA A 225 -5.90 0.21 -11.90
N PHE A 226 -5.49 0.23 -10.64
CA PHE A 226 -5.75 1.28 -9.67
C PHE A 226 -4.62 2.32 -9.66
N LYS A 227 -3.36 1.86 -9.61
CA LYS A 227 -2.18 2.73 -9.59
C LYS A 227 -1.01 2.08 -10.34
N GLN A 228 -0.45 2.82 -11.30
CA GLN A 228 0.58 2.33 -12.21
C GLN A 228 1.85 1.82 -11.47
N PHE A 229 2.17 2.37 -10.29
CA PHE A 229 3.31 1.91 -9.47
C PHE A 229 3.22 0.45 -9.04
N ALA A 230 2.02 -0.14 -8.92
CA ALA A 230 1.86 -1.55 -8.59
C ALA A 230 2.48 -2.49 -9.64
N LEU A 231 2.64 -2.01 -10.89
CA LEU A 231 3.31 -2.77 -11.96
C LEU A 231 4.75 -3.11 -11.59
N LEU A 232 5.44 -2.24 -10.86
CA LEU A 232 6.84 -2.43 -10.46
C LEU A 232 7.01 -3.47 -9.34
N VAL A 233 5.93 -3.79 -8.62
CA VAL A 233 5.92 -4.80 -7.56
C VAL A 233 5.72 -6.21 -8.13
N LEU A 234 5.09 -6.33 -9.31
CA LEU A 234 4.76 -7.61 -9.92
C LEU A 234 6.00 -8.46 -10.34
N PRO A 235 7.04 -7.92 -11.01
CA PRO A 235 8.19 -8.71 -11.44
C PRO A 235 8.87 -9.54 -10.35
N PRO A 236 9.22 -9.00 -9.17
CA PRO A 236 9.82 -9.82 -8.10
C PRO A 236 8.87 -10.89 -7.57
N VAL A 237 7.56 -10.62 -7.52
CA VAL A 237 6.56 -11.61 -7.08
C VAL A 237 6.40 -12.74 -8.09
N VAL A 238 6.26 -12.43 -9.37
CA VAL A 238 6.20 -13.43 -10.45
C VAL A 238 7.48 -14.24 -10.49
N ARG A 239 8.64 -13.59 -10.29
CA ARG A 239 9.93 -14.28 -10.20
C ARG A 239 9.99 -15.23 -9.01
N TYR A 240 9.53 -14.81 -7.84
CA TYR A 240 9.44 -15.68 -6.67
C TYR A 240 8.58 -16.92 -6.96
N LEU A 241 7.40 -16.76 -7.55
CA LEU A 241 6.54 -17.87 -7.95
C LEU A 241 7.25 -18.81 -8.94
N ALA A 242 7.97 -18.26 -9.93
CA ALA A 242 8.72 -19.03 -10.92
C ALA A 242 9.86 -19.84 -10.29
N VAL A 243 10.63 -19.24 -9.38
CA VAL A 243 11.74 -19.91 -8.67
C VAL A 243 11.22 -21.04 -7.78
N ARG A 244 10.02 -20.89 -7.23
CA ARG A 244 9.36 -21.88 -6.36
C ARG A 244 8.64 -22.99 -7.13
N GLY A 245 8.56 -22.90 -8.47
CA GLY A 245 7.84 -23.85 -9.30
C GLY A 245 6.31 -23.74 -9.21
N ALA A 246 5.79 -22.63 -8.68
CA ALA A 246 4.36 -22.34 -8.72
C ALA A 246 3.91 -21.94 -10.14
N ASP A 247 2.59 -21.95 -10.39
CA ASP A 247 2.01 -21.59 -11.69
C ASP A 247 2.02 -20.06 -11.95
N TRP A 248 3.23 -19.52 -12.07
CA TRP A 248 3.50 -18.10 -12.27
C TRP A 248 2.94 -17.58 -13.59
N ARG A 249 2.84 -18.44 -14.62
CA ARG A 249 2.28 -18.09 -15.93
C ARG A 249 0.80 -17.82 -15.82
N ARG A 250 0.06 -18.71 -15.14
CA ARG A 250 -1.36 -18.49 -14.87
C ARG A 250 -1.58 -17.27 -13.99
N HIS A 251 -0.75 -17.06 -12.97
CA HIS A 251 -0.82 -15.86 -12.13
C HIS A 251 -0.67 -14.59 -12.99
N ALA A 252 0.40 -14.49 -13.79
CA ALA A 252 0.63 -13.35 -14.68
C ALA A 252 -0.48 -13.16 -15.73
N LEU A 253 -1.03 -14.26 -16.28
CA LEU A 253 -2.15 -14.20 -17.21
C LEU A 253 -3.41 -13.63 -16.54
N ILE A 254 -3.77 -14.10 -15.34
CA ILE A 254 -4.93 -13.58 -14.61
C ILE A 254 -4.73 -12.09 -14.28
N VAL A 255 -3.54 -11.71 -13.84
CA VAL A 255 -3.18 -10.28 -13.62
C VAL A 255 -3.45 -9.48 -14.89
N GLY A 256 -2.93 -9.93 -16.04
CA GLY A 256 -3.13 -9.26 -17.32
C GLY A 256 -4.61 -9.17 -17.75
N VAL A 257 -5.38 -10.24 -17.56
CA VAL A 257 -6.82 -10.27 -17.86
C VAL A 257 -7.58 -9.27 -16.99
N VAL A 258 -7.28 -9.19 -15.69
CA VAL A 258 -7.94 -8.23 -14.79
C VAL A 258 -7.58 -6.79 -15.13
N VAL A 259 -6.31 -6.51 -15.42
CA VAL A 259 -5.88 -5.18 -15.91
C VAL A 259 -6.63 -4.81 -17.19
N ALA A 260 -6.67 -5.72 -18.16
CA ALA A 260 -7.39 -5.50 -19.41
C ALA A 260 -8.89 -5.29 -19.19
N ALA A 261 -9.52 -6.03 -18.27
CA ALA A 261 -10.95 -5.88 -17.96
C ALA A 261 -11.30 -4.48 -17.45
N PHE A 262 -10.43 -3.85 -16.66
CA PHE A 262 -10.63 -2.47 -16.21
C PHE A 262 -10.30 -1.44 -17.29
N ILE A 263 -9.21 -1.64 -18.05
CA ILE A 263 -8.71 -0.64 -19.01
C ILE A 263 -9.51 -0.62 -20.31
N LEU A 264 -9.86 -1.80 -20.87
CA LEU A 264 -10.44 -1.92 -22.20
C LEU A 264 -11.73 -1.11 -22.40
N PRO A 265 -12.69 -1.05 -21.46
CA PRO A 265 -13.92 -0.28 -21.66
C PRO A 265 -13.65 1.21 -21.92
N PHE A 266 -12.66 1.79 -21.24
CA PHE A 266 -12.32 3.20 -21.38
C PHE A 266 -11.42 3.44 -22.59
N PHE A 267 -10.46 2.54 -22.82
CA PHE A 267 -9.59 2.59 -23.98
C PHE A 267 -10.35 2.46 -25.30
N VAL A 268 -11.29 1.53 -25.41
CA VAL A 268 -12.10 1.33 -26.64
C VAL A 268 -13.02 2.52 -26.89
N ARG A 269 -13.53 3.15 -25.83
CA ARG A 269 -14.42 4.30 -25.93
C ARG A 269 -13.73 5.52 -26.52
N ASP A 270 -12.52 5.84 -26.05
CA ASP A 270 -11.69 6.91 -26.59
C ASP A 270 -10.19 6.62 -26.35
N PRO A 271 -9.50 5.99 -27.31
CA PRO A 271 -8.10 5.61 -27.14
C PRO A 271 -7.17 6.81 -26.96
N GLY A 272 -7.45 7.90 -27.66
CA GLY A 272 -6.61 9.10 -27.67
C GLY A 272 -6.66 9.80 -26.31
N ALA A 273 -7.87 10.09 -25.83
CA ALA A 273 -8.05 10.70 -24.52
C ALA A 273 -7.52 9.79 -23.42
N PHE A 274 -7.79 8.48 -23.46
CA PHE A 274 -7.28 7.56 -22.44
C PHE A 274 -5.75 7.57 -22.37
N ILE A 275 -5.06 7.39 -23.49
CA ILE A 275 -3.59 7.38 -23.52
C ILE A 275 -3.03 8.73 -23.04
N GLU A 276 -3.56 9.84 -23.55
CA GLU A 276 -3.11 11.18 -23.18
C GLU A 276 -3.17 11.39 -21.66
N LYS A 277 -4.29 11.03 -21.01
CA LYS A 277 -4.47 11.21 -19.57
C LYS A 277 -3.63 10.24 -18.74
N GLN A 278 -3.42 9.00 -19.20
CA GLN A 278 -2.54 8.06 -18.52
C GLN A 278 -1.06 8.47 -18.60
N ILE A 279 -0.63 9.10 -19.71
CA ILE A 279 0.71 9.68 -19.84
C ILE A 279 0.83 10.95 -19.00
N ALA A 280 -0.24 11.77 -18.96
CA ALA A 280 -0.27 12.98 -18.17
C ALA A 280 0.09 12.72 -16.70
N ALA A 281 -0.24 11.55 -16.13
CA ALA A 281 0.20 11.13 -14.79
C ALA A 281 1.71 11.31 -14.53
N LEU A 282 2.54 11.22 -15.57
CA LEU A 282 4.01 11.34 -15.49
C LEU A 282 4.51 12.76 -15.79
N THR A 283 3.70 13.60 -16.41
CA THR A 283 4.16 14.87 -17.01
C THR A 283 3.39 16.10 -16.55
N PHE A 284 2.25 15.95 -15.87
CA PHE A 284 1.36 17.08 -15.56
C PHE A 284 1.91 18.05 -14.50
N HIS A 285 2.88 17.61 -13.70
CA HIS A 285 3.54 18.48 -12.72
C HIS A 285 4.79 19.11 -13.31
N ASP A 286 4.74 20.44 -13.40
CA ASP A 286 5.82 21.27 -13.93
C ASP A 286 6.76 21.89 -12.89
N GLU A 287 6.67 21.44 -11.65
CA GLU A 287 7.43 22.03 -10.56
C GLU A 287 8.28 20.98 -9.86
N ILE A 288 9.49 21.39 -9.45
CA ILE A 288 10.33 20.58 -8.57
C ILE A 288 9.84 20.81 -7.15
N TRP A 289 9.13 19.83 -6.58
CA TRP A 289 8.65 19.92 -5.21
C TRP A 289 8.42 18.56 -4.56
N GLY A 290 8.35 18.56 -3.23
CA GLY A 290 7.95 17.40 -2.44
C GLY A 290 9.12 16.57 -1.90
N ALA A 291 8.88 15.30 -1.60
CA ALA A 291 9.84 14.47 -0.88
C ALA A 291 10.76 13.69 -1.85
N ASN A 292 11.54 14.39 -2.66
CA ASN A 292 12.50 13.79 -3.61
C ASN A 292 13.88 14.43 -3.52
N ILE A 293 14.85 13.83 -4.20
CA ILE A 293 16.25 14.27 -4.18
C ILE A 293 16.39 15.64 -4.87
N LEU A 294 15.70 15.89 -5.98
CA LEU A 294 15.78 17.18 -6.69
C LEU A 294 15.32 18.34 -5.81
N ASN A 295 14.22 18.19 -5.07
CA ASN A 295 13.75 19.19 -4.12
C ASN A 295 14.72 19.39 -2.94
N THR A 296 15.40 18.33 -2.49
CA THR A 296 16.47 18.48 -1.49
C THR A 296 17.65 19.27 -2.07
N LEU A 297 18.03 19.01 -3.32
CA LEU A 297 19.12 19.72 -4.01
C LEU A 297 18.80 21.20 -4.26
N ALA A 298 17.51 21.56 -4.38
CA ALA A 298 17.06 22.94 -4.51
C ALA A 298 17.53 23.85 -3.35
N GLN A 299 17.84 23.27 -2.19
CA GLN A 299 18.39 24.00 -1.05
C GLN A 299 19.84 24.48 -1.27
N TYR A 300 20.54 23.93 -2.26
CA TYR A 300 21.96 24.20 -2.54
C TYR A 300 22.20 24.91 -3.88
N GLY A 301 21.14 25.13 -4.68
CA GLY A 301 21.22 25.77 -5.99
C GLY A 301 20.03 25.38 -6.88
N ASP A 302 19.98 25.90 -8.10
CA ASP A 302 18.94 25.55 -9.07
C ASP A 302 19.15 24.11 -9.62
N PRO A 303 18.25 23.15 -9.32
CA PRO A 303 18.38 21.77 -9.77
C PRO A 303 17.74 21.54 -11.15
N THR A 304 17.15 22.56 -11.78
CA THR A 304 16.46 22.47 -13.09
C THR A 304 17.31 21.81 -14.19
N PRO A 305 18.61 22.12 -14.34
CA PRO A 305 19.46 21.46 -15.34
C PRO A 305 19.61 19.94 -15.15
N LEU A 306 19.34 19.42 -13.94
CA LEU A 306 19.47 17.99 -13.60
C LEU A 306 18.21 17.18 -13.90
N VAL A 307 17.06 17.82 -14.18
CA VAL A 307 15.77 17.12 -14.32
C VAL A 307 15.81 16.05 -15.40
N ALA A 308 16.34 16.37 -16.59
CA ALA A 308 16.45 15.40 -17.69
C ALA A 308 17.38 14.22 -17.33
N LEU A 309 18.49 14.50 -16.65
CA LEU A 309 19.42 13.48 -16.19
C LEU A 309 18.74 12.55 -15.17
N PHE A 310 18.01 13.10 -14.20
CA PHE A 310 17.27 12.35 -13.19
C PHE A 310 16.16 11.50 -13.82
N ALA A 311 15.45 12.00 -14.83
CA ALA A 311 14.47 11.22 -15.58
C ALA A 311 15.12 10.00 -16.28
N VAL A 312 16.28 10.20 -16.92
CA VAL A 312 17.03 9.11 -17.56
C VAL A 312 17.54 8.09 -16.53
N ILE A 313 18.12 8.55 -15.42
CA ILE A 313 18.60 7.66 -14.35
C ILE A 313 17.44 6.90 -13.72
N SER A 314 16.29 7.55 -13.50
CA SER A 314 15.08 6.94 -12.99
C SER A 314 14.61 5.79 -13.89
N LEU A 315 14.49 6.06 -15.20
CA LEU A 315 14.07 5.05 -16.17
C LEU A 315 15.09 3.91 -16.28
N ALA A 316 16.37 4.23 -16.49
CA ALA A 316 17.42 3.24 -16.65
C ALA A 316 17.63 2.41 -15.38
N GLY A 317 17.61 3.05 -14.20
CA GLY A 317 17.72 2.41 -12.90
C GLY A 317 16.55 1.48 -12.62
N THR A 318 15.31 1.95 -12.86
CA THR A 318 14.10 1.13 -12.69
C THR A 318 14.12 -0.10 -13.60
N LEU A 319 14.39 0.10 -14.91
CA LEU A 319 14.49 -1.00 -15.88
C LEU A 319 15.64 -1.96 -15.55
N GLY A 320 16.79 -1.44 -15.13
CA GLY A 320 17.94 -2.21 -14.71
C GLY A 320 17.64 -3.10 -13.50
N LEU A 321 16.95 -2.57 -12.49
CA LEU A 321 16.51 -3.35 -11.32
C LEU A 321 15.48 -4.41 -11.69
N VAL A 322 14.51 -4.10 -12.55
CA VAL A 322 13.54 -5.09 -13.05
C VAL A 322 14.27 -6.23 -13.80
N ALA A 323 15.24 -5.90 -14.65
CA ALA A 323 16.05 -6.88 -15.36
C ALA A 323 16.92 -7.73 -14.41
N LEU A 324 17.48 -7.12 -13.38
CA LEU A 324 18.24 -7.82 -12.33
C LEU A 324 17.34 -8.80 -11.57
N VAL A 325 16.15 -8.34 -11.15
CA VAL A 325 15.15 -9.16 -10.47
C VAL A 325 14.70 -10.33 -11.34
N ALA A 326 14.54 -10.14 -12.66
CA ALA A 326 14.18 -11.23 -13.57
C ALA A 326 15.19 -12.40 -13.54
N ARG A 327 16.45 -12.14 -13.16
CA ARG A 327 17.51 -13.14 -13.01
C ARG A 327 17.70 -13.61 -11.56
N TRP A 328 17.29 -12.80 -10.58
CA TRP A 328 17.46 -13.10 -9.16
C TRP A 328 16.71 -14.37 -8.73
N ARG A 329 17.38 -15.24 -7.97
CA ARG A 329 16.74 -16.38 -7.30
C ARG A 329 16.16 -15.90 -5.97
N VAL A 330 14.98 -15.30 -6.03
CA VAL A 330 14.32 -14.68 -4.88
C VAL A 330 14.05 -15.74 -3.80
N PRO A 331 14.63 -15.62 -2.59
CA PRO A 331 14.60 -16.69 -1.60
C PRO A 331 13.26 -16.80 -0.85
N THR A 332 12.58 -15.68 -0.64
CA THR A 332 11.32 -15.61 0.13
C THR A 332 10.34 -14.62 -0.47
N LEU A 333 9.06 -14.77 -0.17
CA LEU A 333 8.02 -13.82 -0.57
C LEU A 333 8.28 -12.43 0.04
N GLY A 334 8.78 -12.36 1.27
CA GLY A 334 9.17 -11.09 1.89
C GLY A 334 10.28 -10.37 1.14
N ALA A 335 11.28 -11.12 0.65
CA ALA A 335 12.34 -10.56 -0.19
C ALA A 335 11.79 -10.04 -1.54
N ALA A 336 10.81 -10.73 -2.12
CA ALA A 336 10.11 -10.27 -3.32
C ALA A 336 9.37 -8.94 -3.08
N ALA A 337 8.59 -8.86 -1.99
CA ALA A 337 7.86 -7.66 -1.62
C ALA A 337 8.79 -6.47 -1.34
N LEU A 338 9.88 -6.68 -0.60
CA LEU A 338 10.87 -5.65 -0.33
C LEU A 338 11.61 -5.18 -1.59
N ALA A 339 11.93 -6.09 -2.51
CA ALA A 339 12.48 -5.69 -3.81
C ALA A 339 11.48 -4.87 -4.62
N GLY A 340 10.19 -5.24 -4.62
CA GLY A 340 9.14 -4.45 -5.25
C GLY A 340 9.05 -3.04 -4.65
N ALA A 341 9.03 -2.93 -3.32
CA ALA A 341 9.09 -1.65 -2.61
C ALA A 341 10.33 -0.83 -3.00
N GLY A 342 11.51 -1.46 -3.05
CA GLY A 342 12.75 -0.81 -3.47
C GLY A 342 12.75 -0.34 -4.92
N ILE A 343 12.16 -1.11 -5.85
CA ILE A 343 12.02 -0.71 -7.25
C ILE A 343 11.08 0.51 -7.35
N VAL A 344 9.97 0.54 -6.60
CA VAL A 344 9.05 1.69 -6.58
C VAL A 344 9.73 2.94 -5.98
N MET A 345 10.62 2.78 -4.99
CA MET A 345 11.34 3.92 -4.40
C MET A 345 12.24 4.67 -5.39
N VAL A 346 12.83 3.99 -6.38
CA VAL A 346 13.73 4.61 -7.35
C VAL A 346 13.05 5.75 -8.11
N PRO A 347 11.93 5.55 -8.82
CA PRO A 347 11.25 6.64 -9.51
C PRO A 347 10.71 7.68 -8.54
N LEU A 348 10.29 7.32 -7.32
CA LEU A 348 9.83 8.32 -6.34
C LEU A 348 10.95 9.25 -5.86
N LEU A 349 12.14 8.72 -5.58
CA LEU A 349 13.26 9.55 -5.12
C LEU A 349 13.84 10.43 -6.24
N LEU A 350 13.75 9.97 -7.49
CA LEU A 350 14.34 10.62 -8.66
C LEU A 350 13.35 11.44 -9.48
N ALA A 351 12.05 11.35 -9.22
CA ALA A 351 11.06 12.16 -9.91
C ALA A 351 11.22 13.64 -9.57
N ARG A 352 10.85 14.48 -10.54
CA ARG A 352 10.69 15.93 -10.37
C ARG A 352 9.74 16.27 -9.23
N TRP A 353 8.73 15.42 -9.03
CA TRP A 353 7.69 15.63 -8.04
C TRP A 353 7.33 14.33 -7.30
N THR A 354 7.15 14.42 -5.97
CA THR A 354 6.56 13.34 -5.16
C THR A 354 5.88 13.84 -3.90
N THR A 355 4.81 13.16 -3.47
CA THR A 355 4.12 13.44 -2.21
C THR A 355 4.41 12.38 -1.16
N GLN A 356 4.23 12.74 0.12
CA GLN A 356 4.41 11.83 1.25
C GLN A 356 3.54 10.55 1.17
N PRO A 357 2.29 10.58 0.68
CA PRO A 357 1.46 9.38 0.46
C PRO A 357 2.12 8.27 -0.36
N TYR A 358 2.94 8.60 -1.36
CA TYR A 358 3.68 7.58 -2.12
C TYR A 358 4.63 6.77 -1.23
N TYR A 359 5.19 7.39 -0.19
CA TYR A 359 6.03 6.70 0.79
C TYR A 359 5.21 5.88 1.79
N VAL A 360 3.97 6.28 2.08
CA VAL A 360 3.03 5.47 2.85
C VAL A 360 2.64 4.21 2.06
N TYR A 361 2.38 4.34 0.76
CA TYR A 361 2.16 3.21 -0.15
C TYR A 361 3.33 2.22 -0.13
N VAL A 362 4.55 2.72 -0.29
CA VAL A 362 5.76 1.87 -0.22
C VAL A 362 5.93 1.27 1.18
N GLY A 363 5.70 2.05 2.24
CA GLY A 363 5.84 1.60 3.62
C GLY A 363 4.89 0.45 3.98
N ALA A 364 3.68 0.41 3.42
CA ALA A 364 2.76 -0.71 3.57
C ALA A 364 3.33 -2.01 2.97
N ILE A 365 3.87 -1.92 1.74
CA ILE A 365 4.51 -3.05 1.05
C ILE A 365 5.75 -3.50 1.82
N ALA A 366 6.56 -2.55 2.31
CA ALA A 366 7.75 -2.84 3.09
C ALA A 366 7.41 -3.50 4.44
N ALA A 367 6.40 -3.01 5.17
CA ALA A 367 5.93 -3.62 6.42
C ALA A 367 5.46 -5.07 6.18
N CYS A 368 4.68 -5.30 5.12
CA CYS A 368 4.29 -6.65 4.71
C CYS A 368 5.52 -7.50 4.35
N GLY A 369 6.47 -6.96 3.57
CA GLY A 369 7.69 -7.65 3.20
C GLY A 369 8.58 -8.05 4.38
N VAL A 370 8.75 -7.17 5.37
CA VAL A 370 9.47 -7.45 6.62
C VAL A 370 8.79 -8.57 7.40
N ALA A 371 7.45 -8.53 7.52
CA ALA A 371 6.68 -9.58 8.18
C ALA A 371 6.90 -10.96 7.55
N LEU A 372 7.09 -11.00 6.23
CA LEU A 372 7.28 -12.22 5.45
C LEU A 372 8.76 -12.60 5.25
N LEU A 373 9.72 -11.78 5.68
CA LEU A 373 11.15 -11.97 5.38
C LEU A 373 11.72 -13.23 6.05
N ALA A 374 11.33 -13.48 7.31
CA ALA A 374 11.76 -14.63 8.08
C ALA A 374 11.01 -15.92 7.69
N SER A 375 9.91 -15.80 6.94
CA SER A 375 9.13 -16.96 6.50
C SER A 375 9.79 -17.63 5.30
N ARG A 376 10.45 -18.77 5.54
CA ARG A 376 10.68 -19.74 4.47
C ARG A 376 9.34 -20.38 4.16
N ILE A 377 8.60 -19.72 3.29
CA ILE A 377 7.35 -20.24 2.75
C ILE A 377 7.76 -21.37 1.79
N GLY A 378 7.86 -22.57 2.39
CA GLY A 378 7.75 -23.93 1.86
C GLY A 378 9.01 -24.82 1.80
N ARG A 379 8.73 -26.12 2.07
CA ARG A 379 9.57 -27.31 2.29
C ARG A 379 10.40 -27.32 3.59
N GLU A 380 9.71 -27.51 4.72
CA GLU A 380 10.02 -28.65 5.60
C GLU A 380 9.10 -29.80 5.22
#